data_AF-A0A7S1QVF1-F1
#
_entry.id   AF-A0A7S1QVF1-F1
#
_cell.length_a   1.000
_cell.length_b   1.000
_cell.length_c   1.000
_cell.angle_alpha   90.00
_cell.angle_beta   90.00
_cell.angle_gamma   90.00
#
_symmetry.space_group_name_H-M   'P 1'
#
loop_
_entity.id
_entity.type
_entity.pdbx_description
1 polymer ?
#
loop_
_entity_poly.entity_id
_entity_poly.type
_entity_poly.pdbx_seq_one_letter_code
_entity_poly.pdbx_strand_id
1 'polypeptide(L)'
;RRPFHTRYADIRTEIPLEGGGVCFIHAVPCLTDNFSYVIVDATGALTDSARDEQQGLPVCAVDPCDAFAVAEALELIAERYYAEAGGLRLEAVLCTHRHWDHAGGNEDLIHIAAMEAKKEQPPWQPSTGS
;
A
#
# COMPACT_ATOMS: atom_id res chain seq x y z
N ARG A 1 22.54 0.10 4.12
CA ARG A 1 22.43 1.45 4.74
C ARG A 1 21.53 2.27 3.82
N ARG A 2 20.26 2.45 4.17
CA ARG A 2 19.30 3.23 3.38
C ARG A 2 19.63 4.74 3.54
N PRO A 3 19.50 5.58 2.50
CA PRO A 3 19.99 6.96 2.53
C PRO A 3 19.26 7.83 3.56
N PHE A 4 19.97 8.84 4.04
CA PHE A 4 19.73 9.68 5.22
C PHE A 4 18.49 10.61 5.20
N HIS A 5 17.46 10.37 4.40
CA HIS A 5 16.44 11.39 4.10
C HIS A 5 15.03 11.14 4.62
N THR A 6 14.77 10.00 5.26
CA THR A 6 13.49 9.83 5.95
C THR A 6 13.76 9.36 7.37
N ARG A 7 13.83 10.32 8.30
CA ARG A 7 13.39 10.08 9.69
C ARG A 7 11.86 9.89 9.66
N TYR A 8 11.41 8.88 8.92
CA TYR A 8 10.03 8.46 8.81
C TYR A 8 9.60 8.00 10.20
N ALA A 9 9.00 8.94 10.94
CA ALA A 9 8.16 8.57 12.06
C ALA A 9 6.83 8.18 11.43
N ASP A 10 6.60 6.87 11.30
CA ASP A 10 5.30 6.39 10.84
C ASP A 10 4.21 6.90 11.77
N ILE A 11 3.33 7.75 11.23
CA ILE A 11 2.11 8.16 11.90
C ILE A 11 1.02 7.24 11.38
N ARG A 12 0.80 6.16 12.13
CA ARG A 12 -0.31 5.23 11.92
C ARG A 12 -1.54 5.75 12.64
N THR A 13 -2.51 6.25 11.89
CA THR A 13 -3.78 6.71 12.43
C THR A 13 -4.84 5.64 12.25
N GLU A 14 -5.46 5.22 13.35
CA GLU A 14 -6.61 4.31 13.34
C GLU A 14 -7.92 5.08 13.10
N ILE A 15 -8.74 4.57 12.18
CA ILE A 15 -10.06 5.12 11.85
C ILE A 15 -11.08 4.00 11.99
N PRO A 16 -11.84 3.97 13.10
CA PRO A 16 -12.98 3.08 13.22
C PRO A 16 -14.02 3.41 12.15
N LEU A 17 -14.54 2.38 11.49
CA LEU A 17 -15.56 2.54 10.46
C LEU A 17 -16.97 2.37 11.05
N GLU A 18 -17.91 3.17 10.54
CA GLU A 18 -19.32 3.01 10.88
C GLU A 18 -19.81 1.64 10.36
N GLY A 19 -20.44 0.85 11.23
CA GLY A 19 -20.89 -0.51 10.92
C GLY A 19 -19.94 -1.63 11.36
N GLY A 20 -18.81 -1.30 11.98
CA GLY A 20 -17.84 -2.27 12.48
C GLY A 20 -16.74 -2.52 11.45
N GLY A 21 -15.50 -2.21 11.83
CA GLY A 21 -14.34 -2.27 10.95
C GLY A 21 -13.32 -1.22 11.33
N VAL A 22 -12.14 -1.30 10.73
CA VAL A 22 -11.05 -0.38 11.02
C VAL A 22 -10.20 -0.15 9.78
N CYS A 23 -9.94 1.12 9.49
CA CYS A 23 -8.93 1.53 8.53
C CYS A 23 -7.72 2.12 9.25
N PHE A 24 -6.55 1.98 8.64
CA PHE A 24 -5.34 2.66 9.07
C PHE A 24 -4.85 3.59 7.98
N ILE A 25 -4.45 4.80 8.36
CA ILE A 25 -3.81 5.75 7.45
C ILE A 25 -2.33 5.89 7.85
N HIS A 26 -1.46 5.74 6.86
CA HIS A 26 -0.04 6.02 6.95
C HIS A 26 0.32 7.19 6.04
N ALA A 27 0.93 8.22 6.58
CA ALA A 27 1.43 9.35 5.81
C ALA A 27 2.80 9.01 5.20
N VAL A 28 2.96 9.23 3.90
CA VAL A 28 4.20 8.97 3.15
C VAL A 28 4.75 10.28 2.60
N PRO A 29 5.82 10.83 3.19
CA PRO A 29 6.47 12.02 2.65
C PRO A 29 6.99 11.76 1.24
N CYS A 30 6.66 12.64 0.30
CA CYS A 30 7.10 12.57 -1.08
C CYS A 30 7.66 13.92 -1.53
N LEU A 31 8.60 13.88 -2.49
CA LEU A 31 9.22 15.07 -3.07
C LEU A 31 9.81 16.00 -1.98
N THR A 32 9.31 17.24 -1.87
CA THR A 32 9.86 18.26 -0.96
C THR A 32 8.96 18.51 0.24
N ASP A 33 7.66 18.60 0.00
CA ASP A 33 6.62 18.93 0.97
C ASP A 33 5.26 18.25 0.69
N ASN A 34 5.21 17.36 -0.31
CA ASN A 34 4.03 16.58 -0.63
C ASN A 34 3.88 15.40 0.33
N PHE A 35 2.64 14.99 0.56
CA PHE A 35 2.32 13.76 1.28
C PHE A 35 1.40 12.90 0.42
N SER A 36 1.83 11.68 0.18
CA SER A 36 0.94 10.59 -0.22
C SER A 36 0.37 9.93 1.03
N TYR A 37 -0.71 9.17 0.87
CA TYR A 37 -1.29 8.40 1.97
C TYR A 37 -1.49 6.96 1.55
N VAL A 38 -1.11 6.02 2.42
CA VAL A 38 -1.51 4.62 2.30
C VAL A 38 -2.66 4.38 3.25
N ILE A 39 -3.81 4.01 2.70
CA ILE A 39 -5.01 3.65 3.43
C ILE A 39 -5.12 2.13 3.41
N VAL A 40 -5.05 1.50 4.58
CA VAL A 40 -5.18 0.05 4.75
C VAL A 40 -6.56 -0.27 5.29
N ASP A 41 -7.33 -1.10 4.58
CA ASP A 41 -8.55 -1.66 5.14
C ASP A 41 -8.21 -2.93 5.93
N ALA A 42 -8.34 -2.84 7.24
CA ALA A 42 -8.07 -3.92 8.19
C ALA A 42 -9.36 -4.48 8.79
N THR A 43 -10.51 -4.20 8.19
CA THR A 43 -11.80 -4.77 8.61
C THR A 43 -11.76 -6.30 8.54
N GLY A 44 -11.21 -6.86 7.45
CA GLY A 44 -11.02 -8.30 7.29
C GLY A 44 -10.09 -8.89 8.36
N ALA A 45 -9.00 -8.19 8.72
CA ALA A 45 -8.00 -8.65 9.68
C ALA A 45 -8.56 -8.92 11.10
N LEU A 46 -9.70 -8.29 11.43
CA LEU A 46 -10.41 -8.52 12.69
C LEU A 46 -11.24 -9.82 12.70
N THR A 47 -11.30 -10.54 11.56
CA THR A 47 -12.03 -11.80 11.41
C THR A 47 -11.05 -12.97 11.30
N ASP A 48 -11.39 -14.12 11.91
CA ASP A 48 -10.54 -15.31 11.87
C ASP A 48 -10.28 -15.83 10.44
N SER A 49 -11.23 -15.60 9.54
CA SER A 49 -11.16 -15.96 8.11
C SER A 49 -10.05 -15.25 7.33
N ALA A 50 -9.68 -14.01 7.69
CA ALA A 50 -8.66 -13.27 6.95
C ALA A 50 -7.22 -13.73 7.28
N ARG A 51 -7.02 -14.43 8.40
CA ARG A 51 -5.70 -14.97 8.75
C ARG A 51 -5.29 -16.15 7.86
N ASP A 52 -6.27 -16.89 7.36
CA ASP A 52 -6.04 -18.08 6.53
C ASP A 52 -5.72 -17.74 5.07
N GLU A 53 -6.11 -16.56 4.59
CA GLU A 53 -6.01 -16.25 3.16
C GLU A 53 -4.60 -15.84 2.72
N GLN A 54 -3.71 -15.40 3.62
CA GLN A 54 -2.32 -14.99 3.32
C GLN A 54 -2.16 -14.03 2.11
N GLN A 55 -3.24 -13.37 1.68
CA GLN A 55 -3.29 -12.55 0.46
C GLN A 55 -2.90 -11.08 0.70
N GLY A 56 -2.54 -10.72 1.93
CA GLY A 56 -2.28 -9.36 2.36
C GLY A 56 -3.57 -8.53 2.52
N LEU A 57 -3.47 -7.46 3.31
CA LEU A 57 -4.59 -6.53 3.47
C LEU A 57 -4.72 -5.61 2.27
N PRO A 58 -5.94 -5.32 1.79
CA PRO A 58 -6.15 -4.40 0.70
C PRO A 58 -5.75 -2.98 1.09
N VAL A 59 -5.04 -2.30 0.18
CA VAL A 59 -4.62 -0.92 0.38
C VAL A 59 -4.92 -0.04 -0.81
N CYS A 60 -5.15 1.23 -0.52
CA CYS A 60 -5.25 2.30 -1.49
C CYS A 60 -4.13 3.32 -1.27
N ALA A 61 -3.43 3.70 -2.35
CA ALA A 61 -2.50 4.82 -2.33
C ALA A 61 -3.20 6.11 -2.80
N VAL A 62 -3.10 7.17 -2.03
CA VAL A 62 -3.61 8.51 -2.36
C VAL A 62 -2.46 9.38 -2.81
N ASP A 63 -2.61 10.02 -3.97
CA ASP A 63 -1.65 10.93 -4.60
C ASP A 63 -0.20 10.39 -4.60
N PRO A 64 0.08 9.21 -5.19
CA PRO A 64 1.41 8.63 -5.21
C PRO A 64 2.31 9.34 -6.24
N CYS A 65 2.72 10.57 -5.93
CA CYS A 65 3.51 11.40 -6.85
C CYS A 65 4.95 10.92 -7.03
N ASP A 66 5.48 10.15 -6.07
CA ASP A 66 6.76 9.44 -6.18
C ASP A 66 6.52 7.94 -5.96
N ALA A 67 6.43 7.20 -7.07
CA ALA A 67 6.11 5.77 -7.05
C ALA A 67 7.13 4.93 -6.26
N PHE A 68 8.40 5.31 -6.28
CA PHE A 68 9.46 4.56 -5.59
C PHE A 68 9.40 4.80 -4.09
N ALA A 69 9.19 6.05 -3.67
CA ALA A 69 9.01 6.37 -2.25
C ALA A 69 7.78 5.65 -1.67
N VAL A 70 6.67 5.62 -2.42
CA VAL A 70 5.44 4.93 -2.00
C VAL A 70 5.62 3.41 -1.97
N ALA A 71 6.31 2.82 -2.97
CA ALA A 71 6.59 1.39 -2.97
C ALA A 71 7.52 0.98 -1.80
N GLU A 72 8.56 1.75 -1.51
CA GLU A 72 9.43 1.52 -0.34
C GLU A 72 8.65 1.66 0.96
N ALA A 73 7.76 2.67 1.06
CA ALA A 73 6.91 2.84 2.23
C ALA A 73 5.96 1.65 2.42
N LEU A 74 5.34 1.13 1.35
CA LEU A 74 4.47 -0.05 1.39
C LEU A 74 5.21 -1.27 1.94
N GLU A 75 6.43 -1.54 1.48
CA GLU A 75 7.28 -2.62 2.01
C GLU A 75 7.53 -2.44 3.52
N LEU A 76 8.01 -1.26 3.92
CA LEU A 76 8.34 -0.98 5.32
C LEU A 76 7.12 -1.02 6.25
N ILE A 77 5.98 -0.52 5.80
CA ILE A 77 4.70 -0.55 6.55
C ILE A 77 4.23 -2.00 6.68
N ALA A 78 4.27 -2.77 5.59
CA ALA A 78 3.87 -4.18 5.57
C ALA A 78 4.70 -5.00 6.57
N GLU A 79 6.03 -4.91 6.52
CA GLU A 79 6.93 -5.61 7.44
C GLU A 79 6.68 -5.22 8.90
N ARG A 80 6.42 -3.93 9.16
CA ARG A 80 6.35 -3.40 10.52
C ARG A 80 5.01 -3.67 11.22
N TYR A 81 3.90 -3.65 10.49
CA TYR A 81 2.56 -3.69 11.09
C TYR A 81 1.67 -4.82 10.60
N TYR A 82 1.95 -5.40 9.43
CA TYR A 82 1.01 -6.26 8.72
C TYR A 82 1.60 -7.61 8.28
N ALA A 83 2.80 -7.96 8.77
CA ALA A 83 3.46 -9.22 8.42
C ALA A 83 2.60 -10.46 8.74
N GLU A 84 1.93 -10.47 9.91
CA GLU A 84 1.03 -11.56 10.30
C GLU A 84 -0.24 -11.65 9.44
N ALA A 85 -0.60 -10.59 8.72
CA ALA A 85 -1.75 -10.54 7.82
C ALA A 85 -1.38 -10.88 6.37
N GLY A 86 -0.15 -11.35 6.11
CA GLY A 86 0.35 -11.61 4.76
C GLY A 86 0.80 -10.36 4.02
N GLY A 87 1.06 -9.25 4.74
CA GLY A 87 1.52 -7.99 4.15
C GLY A 87 0.38 -7.10 3.63
N LEU A 88 0.68 -6.32 2.58
CA LEU A 88 -0.24 -5.35 1.99
C LEU A 88 -0.36 -5.59 0.48
N ARG A 89 -1.58 -5.45 -0.06
CA ARG A 89 -1.90 -5.60 -1.47
C ARG A 89 -2.47 -4.30 -2.02
N LEU A 90 -1.77 -3.65 -2.94
CA LEU A 90 -2.27 -2.44 -3.60
C LEU A 90 -3.44 -2.77 -4.52
N GLU A 91 -4.63 -2.25 -4.19
CA GLU A 91 -5.84 -2.45 -4.99
C GLU A 91 -6.24 -1.21 -5.78
N ALA A 92 -5.94 -0.03 -5.26
CA ALA A 92 -6.38 1.22 -5.85
C ALA A 92 -5.34 2.33 -5.71
N VAL A 93 -5.39 3.24 -6.68
CA VAL A 93 -4.75 4.55 -6.63
C VAL A 93 -5.84 5.60 -6.73
N LEU A 94 -5.90 6.51 -5.76
CA LEU A 94 -6.80 7.65 -5.76
C LEU A 94 -6.00 8.92 -5.97
N CYS A 95 -6.40 9.71 -6.96
CA CYS A 95 -5.80 11.01 -7.22
C CYS A 95 -6.79 12.12 -6.93
N THR A 96 -6.40 13.05 -6.07
CA THR A 96 -7.21 14.20 -5.70
C THR A 96 -7.39 15.15 -6.89
N HIS A 97 -6.35 15.33 -7.70
CA HIS A 97 -6.38 16.16 -8.90
C HIS A 97 -5.23 15.85 -9.86
N ARG A 98 -5.32 16.39 -11.07
CA ARG A 98 -4.46 16.04 -12.22
C ARG A 98 -3.05 16.67 -12.20
N HIS A 99 -2.67 17.42 -11.18
CA HIS A 99 -1.35 18.01 -11.18
C HIS A 99 -0.29 16.92 -11.06
N TRP A 100 0.85 17.15 -11.71
CA TRP A 100 1.89 16.13 -11.84
C TRP A 100 2.47 15.72 -10.48
N ASP A 101 2.55 16.65 -9.53
CA ASP A 101 2.96 16.42 -8.15
C ASP A 101 1.92 15.66 -7.29
N HIS A 102 0.83 15.19 -7.91
CA HIS A 102 -0.17 14.30 -7.31
C HIS A 102 -0.39 13.02 -8.13
N ALA A 103 -0.36 13.12 -9.47
CA ALA A 103 -0.63 12.00 -10.39
C ALA A 103 0.64 11.41 -11.04
N GLY A 104 1.81 12.01 -10.81
CA GLY A 104 3.05 11.73 -11.55
C GLY A 104 3.59 10.32 -11.41
N GLY A 105 3.33 9.64 -10.30
CA GLY A 105 3.78 8.27 -10.05
C GLY A 105 2.70 7.20 -10.21
N ASN A 106 1.50 7.53 -10.70
CA ASN A 106 0.39 6.57 -10.79
C ASN A 106 0.74 5.34 -11.64
N GLU A 107 1.18 5.58 -12.89
CA GLU A 107 1.47 4.51 -13.85
C GLU A 107 2.63 3.63 -13.37
N ASP A 108 3.69 4.27 -12.86
CA ASP A 108 4.86 3.58 -12.34
C ASP A 108 4.52 2.75 -11.10
N LEU A 109 3.71 3.26 -10.17
CA LEU A 109 3.31 2.52 -8.97
C LEU A 109 2.46 1.30 -9.34
N ILE A 110 1.52 1.44 -10.26
CA ILE A 110 0.71 0.32 -10.77
C ILE A 110 1.61 -0.72 -11.44
N HIS A 111 2.61 -0.28 -12.21
CA HIS A 111 3.56 -1.19 -12.84
C HIS A 111 4.40 -1.97 -11.82
N ILE A 112 4.95 -1.27 -10.82
CA ILE A 112 5.72 -1.88 -9.72
C ILE A 112 4.86 -2.93 -9.00
N ALA A 113 3.64 -2.58 -8.59
CA ALA A 113 2.74 -3.50 -7.90
C ALA A 113 2.41 -4.75 -8.74
N ALA A 114 2.16 -4.57 -10.06
CA ALA A 114 1.91 -5.69 -10.96
C ALA A 114 3.14 -6.58 -11.16
N MET A 115 4.36 -6.02 -11.11
CA MET A 115 5.60 -6.80 -11.17
C MET A 115 5.81 -7.62 -9.89
N GLU A 116 5.56 -7.04 -8.71
CA GLU A 116 5.66 -7.77 -7.43
C GLU A 116 4.65 -8.92 -7.36
N ALA A 117 3.39 -8.67 -7.72
CA ALA A 117 2.35 -9.72 -7.76
C ALA A 117 2.71 -10.89 -8.69
N LYS A 118 3.43 -10.63 -9.80
CA LYS A 118 3.92 -11.69 -10.71
C LYS A 118 5.08 -12.49 -10.14
N LYS A 119 5.94 -11.91 -9.29
CA LYS A 119 7.03 -12.64 -8.63
C LYS A 119 6.49 -13.66 -7.63
N GLU A 120 5.37 -13.35 -7.01
CA GLU A 120 4.70 -14.23 -6.04
C GLU A 120 3.93 -15.39 -6.71
N GLN A 121 3.62 -15.29 -8.01
CA GLN A 121 3.00 -16.38 -8.76
C GLN A 121 4.03 -17.44 -9.15
N PRO A 122 3.85 -18.72 -8.79
CA PRO A 122 4.78 -19.77 -9.17
C PRO A 122 4.74 -20.00 -10.70
N PRO A 123 5.89 -20.23 -11.35
CA PRO A 123 6.03 -20.18 -12.82
C PRO A 123 5.24 -21.24 -13.60
N TRP A 124 4.57 -22.18 -12.92
CA TRP A 124 3.80 -23.24 -13.55
C TRP A 124 2.29 -22.97 -13.60
N GLN A 125 1.77 -21.95 -12.90
CA GLN A 125 0.34 -21.64 -12.95
C GLN A 125 0.00 -20.88 -14.24
N PRO A 126 -0.87 -21.41 -15.12
CA PRO A 126 -1.25 -20.72 -16.35
C PRO A 126 -2.12 -19.50 -16.03
N SER A 127 -1.88 -18.38 -16.72
CA SER A 127 -2.73 -17.19 -16.63
C SER A 127 -4.15 -17.54 -17.07
N THR A 128 -5.12 -17.40 -16.17
CA THR A 128 -6.54 -17.52 -16.51
C THR A 128 -6.96 -16.31 -17.34
N GLY A 129 -6.67 -16.35 -18.63
CA GLY A 129 -7.20 -15.42 -19.61
C GLY A 129 -8.66 -15.73 -19.88
N SER A 130 -9.53 -14.77 -19.62
CA SER A 130 -10.91 -14.71 -20.11
C SER A 130 -10.95 -13.95 -21.43
#